data_AF-A0A6V7M1C9-F1
#
_entry.id   AF-A0A6V7M1C9-F1
#
_cell.length_a   1.000
_cell.length_b   1.000
_cell.length_c   1.000
_cell.angle_alpha   90.00
_cell.angle_beta   90.00
_cell.angle_gamma   90.00
#
_symmetry.space_group_name_H-M   'P 1'
#
loop_
_entity.id
_entity.type
_entity.pdbx_description
1 polymer ?
#
loop_
_entity_poly.entity_id
_entity_poly.type
_entity_poly.pdbx_seq_one_letter_code
_entity_poly.pdbx_strand_id
1 'polypeptide(L)' 'TIDENTDIVYQATKSFGGGLVGARDFITLRRRGQCGDYFISSGISINPALPHRKNYI' A
#
# COMPACT_ATOMS: atom_id res chain seq x y z
N THR A 1 8.12 -1.67 -15.87
CA THR A 1 9.35 -1.18 -15.20
C THR A 1 8.94 -0.20 -14.13
N ILE A 2 9.65 -0.18 -12.99
CA ILE A 2 9.49 0.88 -11.98
C ILE A 2 10.08 2.17 -12.56
N ASP A 3 9.38 3.28 -12.42
CA ASP A 3 9.72 4.59 -13.00
C ASP A 3 9.39 5.72 -12.02
N GLU A 4 9.59 6.98 -12.41
CA GLU A 4 9.29 8.17 -11.58
C GLU A 4 7.84 8.23 -11.05
N ASN A 5 6.92 7.56 -11.74
CA ASN A 5 5.50 7.52 -11.43
C ASN A 5 5.05 6.19 -10.81
N THR A 6 5.95 5.21 -10.68
CA THR A 6 5.63 3.87 -10.20
C THR A 6 6.55 3.53 -9.04
N ASP A 7 6.01 3.24 -7.86
CA ASP A 7 6.78 2.89 -6.67
C ASP A 7 6.19 1.71 -5.89
N ILE A 8 7.00 1.14 -4.99
CA ILE A 8 6.55 0.16 -4.00
C ILE A 8 6.41 0.87 -2.66
N VAL A 9 5.24 0.73 -2.03
CA VAL A 9 4.89 1.42 -0.80
C VAL A 9 4.63 0.40 0.29
N TYR A 10 5.27 0.58 1.44
CA TYR A 10 4.83 -0.04 2.69
C TYR A 10 3.83 0.88 3.37
N GLN A 11 2.64 0.36 3.66
CA GLN A 11 1.58 1.10 4.33
C GLN A 11 1.08 0.31 5.53
N ALA A 12 1.02 0.95 6.69
CA ALA A 12 0.44 0.40 7.91
C ALA A 12 -0.81 1.20 8.30
N THR A 13 -1.82 0.50 8.84
CA THR A 13 -3.04 1.11 9.36
C THR A 13 -3.07 1.03 10.88
N LYS A 14 -3.68 2.03 11.51
CA LYS A 14 -4.08 1.90 12.93
C LYS A 14 -5.21 0.87 13.08
N SER A 15 -5.44 0.41 14.30
CA SER A 15 -6.65 -0.33 14.66
C SER A 15 -7.90 0.56 14.53
N PHE A 16 -9.05 -0.07 14.28
CA PHE A 16 -10.33 0.61 14.07
C PHE A 16 -11.45 0.00 14.93
N GLY A 17 -12.57 0.72 15.05
CA GLY A 17 -13.75 0.25 15.79
C GLY A 17 -13.48 -0.01 17.27
N GLY A 18 -12.73 0.88 17.94
CA GLY A 18 -12.36 0.69 19.35
C GLY A 18 -11.41 -0.50 19.60
N GLY A 19 -10.76 -1.03 18.55
CA GLY A 19 -9.88 -2.18 18.64
C GLY A 19 -10.49 -3.49 18.13
N LEU A 20 -11.76 -3.50 17.71
CA LEU A 20 -12.41 -4.67 17.10
C LEU A 20 -11.69 -5.12 15.81
N VAL A 21 -11.07 -4.17 15.10
CA VAL A 21 -10.40 -4.37 13.82
C VAL A 21 -8.93 -4.01 14.07
N GLY A 22 -8.05 -5.02 14.13
CA GLY A 22 -6.61 -4.86 14.40
C GLY A 22 -5.82 -3.95 13.44
N ALA A 23 -4.56 -3.66 13.73
CA ALA A 23 -3.68 -3.00 12.76
C ALA A 23 -3.30 -3.99 11.64
N ARG A 24 -3.14 -3.50 10.39
CA ARG A 24 -2.67 -4.29 9.24
C ARG A 24 -1.58 -3.52 8.52
N ASP A 25 -0.70 -4.25 7.85
CA ASP A 25 0.22 -3.67 6.90
C ASP A 25 0.07 -4.28 5.51
N PHE A 26 0.51 -3.51 4.51
CA PHE A 26 0.40 -3.88 3.10
C PHE A 26 1.65 -3.41 2.37
N ILE A 27 2.01 -4.19 1.36
CA ILE A 27 3.04 -3.82 0.40
C ILE A 27 2.38 -3.71 -0.97
N THR A 28 2.39 -2.51 -1.52
CA THR A 28 1.60 -2.15 -2.70
C THR A 28 2.52 -1.63 -3.79
N LEU A 29 2.39 -2.19 -5.00
CA LEU A 29 2.91 -1.55 -6.21
C LEU A 29 1.91 -0.47 -6.62
N ARG A 30 2.34 0.79 -6.60
CA ARG A 30 1.51 1.95 -6.85
C ARG A 30 2.01 2.69 -8.09
N ARG A 31 1.08 3.13 -8.94
CA ARG A 31 1.33 4.04 -10.04
C ARG A 31 0.51 5.32 -9.85
N ARG A 32 1.17 6.46 -10.04
CA ARG A 32 0.57 7.80 -10.05
C ARG A 32 0.48 8.31 -11.48
N GLY A 33 -0.48 9.17 -11.75
CA GLY A 33 -0.59 9.82 -13.04
C GLY A 33 -1.73 10.83 -13.07
N GLN A 34 -2.00 11.35 -14.25
CA GLN A 34 -3.08 12.28 -14.51
C GLN A 34 -3.96 11.75 -15.65
N CYS A 35 -5.27 11.91 -15.51
CA CYS A 35 -6.26 11.59 -16.55
C CYS A 35 -7.16 12.81 -16.74
N GLY A 36 -6.95 13.55 -17.82
CA GLY A 36 -7.59 14.86 -18.02
C GLY A 36 -7.23 15.81 -16.87
N ASP A 37 -8.23 16.31 -16.16
CA ASP A 37 -8.06 17.23 -15.04
C ASP A 37 -7.90 16.53 -13.67
N TYR A 38 -7.82 15.20 -13.66
CA TYR A 38 -7.77 14.42 -12.42
C TYR A 38 -6.41 13.79 -12.16
N PHE A 39 -5.89 13.96 -10.95
CA PHE A 39 -4.76 13.18 -10.46
C PHE A 39 -5.23 11.83 -9.92
N ILE A 40 -4.57 10.76 -10.35
CA ILE A 40 -4.93 9.38 -10.00
C ILE A 40 -3.73 8.71 -9.35
N SER A 41 -4.00 7.97 -8.27
CA SER A 41 -3.06 7.04 -7.65
C SER A 41 -3.74 5.68 -7.56
N SER A 42 -3.26 4.71 -8.32
CA SER A 42 -3.78 3.34 -8.34
C SER A 42 -2.70 2.38 -7.86
N GLY A 43 -3.08 1.30 -7.18
CA GLY A 43 -2.12 0.31 -6.72
C GLY A 43 -2.73 -1.05 -6.49
N ILE A 44 -1.87 -2.06 -6.47
CA ILE A 44 -2.22 -3.45 -6.21
C ILE A 44 -1.26 -4.06 -5.19
N SER A 45 -1.77 -4.92 -4.32
CA SER A 45 -0.94 -5.68 -3.39
C SER A 45 0.04 -6.56 -4.16
N ILE A 46 1.28 -6.56 -3.71
CA ILE A 46 2.33 -7.43 -4.23
C ILE A 46 2.93 -8.23 -3.08
N ASN A 47 3.46 -9.40 -3.40
CA ASN A 47 4.26 -10.20 -2.46
C ASN A 47 5.74 -10.06 -2.85
N PRO A 48 6.42 -9.00 -2.41
CA PRO A 48 7.87 -8.96 -2.51
C PRO A 48 8.43 -9.98 -1.53
N ALA A 49 9.63 -10.50 -1.78
CA ALA A 49 10.36 -11.36 -0.86
C ALA A 49 10.83 -10.58 0.40
N LEU A 50 9.91 -9.93 1.11
CA LEU A 50 10.11 -9.22 2.36
C LEU A 50 9.57 -10.10 3.49
N PRO A 51 10.31 -10.26 4.60
CA PRO A 51 9.90 -11.10 5.71
C PRO A 51 8.63 -10.55 6.37
N HIS A 52 7.65 -11.43 6.63
CA HIS A 52 6.47 -11.09 7.43
C HIS A 52 6.88 -10.58 8.82
N ARG A 53 6.25 -9.49 9.25
CA ARG A 53 6.48 -8.91 10.58
C ARG A 53 5.47 -9.47 11.58
N LYS A 54 5.96 -10.02 12.69
CA LYS A 54 5.17 -10.75 13.70
C LYS A 54 3.95 -9.99 14.29
N ASN A 55 3.91 -8.65 14.18
CA ASN A 55 2.88 -7.80 14.78
C ASN A 55 1.86 -7.25 13.75
N TYR A 56 1.97 -7.66 12.49
CA TYR A 56 1.05 -7.27 11.44
C TYR A 56 0.51 -8.53 10.76
N ILE A 57 -0.78 -8.52 10.45
CA ILE A 57 -1.48 -9.58 9.70
C ILE A 57 -1.44 -9.21 8.22
#